data_AF-A0A2U3AM47-F1
#
_entry.id   AF-A0A2U3AM47-F1
#
_cell.length_a   1.000
_cell.length_b   1.000
_cell.length_c   1.000
_cell.angle_alpha   90.00
_cell.angle_beta   90.00
_cell.angle_gamma   90.00
#
_symmetry.space_group_name_H-M   'P 1'
#
loop_
_entity.id
_entity.type
_entity.pdbx_description
1 polymer ?
#
loop_
_entity_poly.entity_id
_entity_poly.type
_entity_poly.pdbx_seq_one_letter_code
_entity_poly.pdbx_strand_id
1 'polypeptide(L)'
;MQAQLHRIFSFGTLAIKFDQNVQYGKKLDDVLIVSNGQFDIPLKVISANISPTYPDILNIEVSKMFSYVAEYKYTPKQIHALNTHVLNSKNMLFDEIQLPFDEKVTAYQLFWDTSMYHEMNDLDGEEFLYE
;
A
#
# COMPACT_ATOMS: atom_id res chain seq x y z
N MET A 1 -31.45 2.46 9.87
CA MET A 1 -30.95 2.91 8.54
C MET A 1 -30.23 1.73 7.90
N GLN A 2 -30.12 1.69 6.58
CA GLN A 2 -29.51 0.56 5.87
C GLN A 2 -28.00 0.77 5.73
N ALA A 3 -27.21 -0.28 5.97
CA ALA A 3 -25.77 -0.22 5.80
C ALA A 3 -25.40 -0.02 4.32
N GLN A 4 -24.41 0.83 4.07
CA GLN A 4 -23.91 1.17 2.73
C GLN A 4 -22.47 0.67 2.54
N LEU A 5 -22.11 0.39 1.28
CA LEU A 5 -20.74 0.05 0.90
C LEU A 5 -19.93 1.34 0.73
N HIS A 6 -18.82 1.44 1.44
CA HIS A 6 -17.89 2.55 1.36
C HIS A 6 -16.56 2.05 0.81
N ARG A 7 -15.94 2.81 -0.09
CA ARG A 7 -14.61 2.52 -0.65
C ARG A 7 -13.61 3.57 -0.19
N ILE A 8 -12.43 3.11 0.21
CA ILE A 8 -11.32 3.92 0.71
C ILE A 8 -10.15 3.71 -0.22
N PHE A 9 -9.62 4.80 -0.76
CA PHE A 9 -8.35 4.74 -1.46
C PHE A 9 -7.22 5.09 -0.49
N SER A 10 -6.31 4.15 -0.31
CA SER A 10 -5.20 4.27 0.61
C SER A 10 -3.90 4.27 -0.16
N PHE A 11 -3.02 5.19 0.19
CA PHE A 11 -1.66 5.25 -0.33
C PHE A 11 -0.70 4.83 0.79
N GLY A 12 0.42 4.29 0.40
CA GLY A 12 1.47 3.97 1.35
C GLY A 12 2.84 4.02 0.70
N THR A 13 3.85 4.04 1.54
CA THR A 13 5.25 3.99 1.13
C THR A 13 5.89 2.81 1.81
N LEU A 14 6.29 1.82 1.01
CA LEU A 14 7.14 0.72 1.47
C LEU A 14 8.59 1.18 1.36
N ALA A 15 9.23 1.43 2.50
CA ALA A 15 10.66 1.68 2.57
C ALA A 15 11.38 0.34 2.78
N ILE A 16 12.29 -0.02 1.88
CA ILE A 16 13.09 -1.24 1.93
C ILE A 16 14.55 -0.84 2.06
N LYS A 17 15.22 -1.37 3.07
CA LYS A 17 16.64 -1.17 3.32
C LYS A 17 17.43 -2.40 2.88
N PHE A 18 18.48 -2.17 2.11
CA PHE A 18 19.40 -3.19 1.65
C PHE A 18 20.68 -3.20 2.49
N ASP A 19 21.47 -4.26 2.35
CA ASP A 19 22.78 -4.38 2.99
C ASP A 19 23.87 -3.52 2.33
N GLN A 20 23.63 -3.07 1.10
CA GLN A 20 24.51 -2.21 0.33
C GLN A 20 23.72 -1.26 -0.57
N ASN A 21 24.41 -0.28 -1.15
CA ASN A 21 23.81 0.67 -2.09
C ASN A 21 23.23 -0.07 -3.29
N VAL A 22 22.03 0.31 -3.68
CA VAL A 22 21.32 -0.32 -4.80
C VAL A 22 21.63 0.45 -6.07
N GLN A 23 21.94 -0.27 -7.15
CA GLN A 23 22.12 0.35 -8.46
C GLN A 23 20.75 0.57 -9.14
N TYR A 24 20.59 1.71 -9.80
CA TYR A 24 19.37 2.02 -10.56
C TYR A 24 19.09 0.95 -11.62
N GLY A 25 17.81 0.64 -11.84
CA GLY A 25 17.36 0.32 -13.21
C GLY A 25 16.71 -1.02 -13.50
N LYS A 26 16.08 -1.70 -12.54
CA LYS A 26 15.12 -2.76 -12.89
C LYS A 26 13.70 -2.34 -12.58
N LYS A 27 12.79 -2.54 -13.55
CA LYS A 27 11.38 -2.19 -13.41
C LYS A 27 10.75 -3.13 -12.38
N LEU A 28 10.13 -2.55 -11.36
CA LEU A 28 9.32 -3.30 -10.40
C LEU A 28 8.01 -3.73 -11.09
N ASP A 29 7.48 -4.90 -10.72
CA ASP A 29 6.16 -5.30 -11.18
C ASP A 29 5.08 -4.30 -10.74
N ASP A 30 4.00 -4.21 -11.53
CA ASP A 30 2.91 -3.25 -11.26
C ASP A 30 2.13 -3.61 -9.98
N VAL A 31 2.33 -4.82 -9.45
CA VAL A 31 1.70 -5.33 -8.24
C VAL A 31 2.76 -5.91 -7.30
N LEU A 32 2.73 -5.46 -6.05
CA LEU A 32 3.53 -6.00 -4.96
C LEU A 32 2.62 -6.76 -3.99
N ILE A 33 2.94 -8.01 -3.68
CA ILE A 33 2.20 -8.81 -2.71
C ILE A 33 2.91 -8.74 -1.36
N VAL A 34 2.17 -8.31 -0.36
CA VAL A 34 2.61 -8.32 1.05
C VAL A 34 1.64 -9.15 1.86
N SER A 35 2.10 -9.79 2.92
CA SER A 35 1.25 -10.61 3.79
C SER A 35 1.21 -10.02 5.19
N ASN A 36 0.04 -10.01 5.83
CA ASN A 36 -0.06 -9.62 7.25
C ASN A 36 0.05 -10.84 8.20
N GLY A 37 0.40 -12.02 7.65
CA GLY A 37 0.45 -13.30 8.36
C GLY A 37 -0.89 -14.07 8.39
N GLN A 38 -1.99 -13.45 7.98
CA GLN A 38 -3.29 -14.10 7.85
C GLN A 38 -3.69 -14.30 6.37
N PHE A 39 -3.40 -13.30 5.53
CA PHE A 39 -3.68 -13.34 4.11
C PHE A 39 -2.75 -12.40 3.33
N ASP A 40 -2.66 -12.67 2.04
CA ASP A 40 -1.90 -11.88 1.10
C ASP A 40 -2.70 -10.67 0.62
N ILE A 41 -2.01 -9.55 0.48
CA ILE A 41 -2.56 -8.23 0.20
C ILE A 41 -1.84 -7.72 -1.05
N PRO A 42 -2.49 -7.76 -2.22
CA PRO A 42 -1.90 -7.21 -3.43
C PRO A 42 -2.01 -5.68 -3.38
N LEU A 43 -0.87 -5.03 -3.53
CA LEU A 43 -0.70 -3.58 -3.55
C LEU A 43 -0.33 -3.13 -4.96
N LYS A 44 -1.01 -2.10 -5.48
CA LYS A 44 -0.68 -1.55 -6.79
C LYS A 44 0.50 -0.60 -6.64
N VAL A 45 1.56 -0.83 -7.40
CA VAL A 45 2.75 0.01 -7.39
C VAL A 45 2.47 1.28 -8.21
N ILE A 46 2.74 2.44 -7.61
CA ILE A 46 2.60 3.75 -8.25
C ILE A 46 3.96 4.22 -8.75
N SER A 47 4.97 4.15 -7.88
CA SER A 47 6.33 4.55 -8.21
C SER A 47 7.33 3.80 -7.33
N ALA A 48 8.58 3.74 -7.78
CA ALA A 48 9.68 3.16 -7.00
C ALA A 48 10.93 4.02 -7.22
N ASN A 49 11.51 4.52 -6.13
CA ASN A 49 12.62 5.45 -6.18
C ASN A 49 13.66 5.12 -5.10
N ILE A 50 14.93 5.07 -5.49
CA ILE A 50 16.04 4.98 -4.54
C ILE A 50 16.17 6.35 -3.85
N SER A 51 16.30 6.36 -2.53
CA SER A 51 16.42 7.60 -1.76
C SER A 51 17.70 8.35 -2.16
N PRO A 52 17.61 9.64 -2.54
CA PRO A 52 18.78 10.40 -2.97
C PRO A 52 19.76 10.67 -1.82
N THR A 53 19.29 10.59 -0.56
CA THR A 53 20.10 10.79 0.64
C THR A 53 20.66 9.46 1.20
N TYR A 54 19.95 8.35 0.97
CA TYR A 54 20.28 7.03 1.48
C TYR A 54 20.18 6.00 0.35
N PRO A 55 21.23 5.82 -0.46
CA PRO A 55 21.20 4.99 -1.67
C PRO A 55 21.03 3.48 -1.40
N ASP A 56 21.05 3.07 -0.13
CA ASP A 56 20.70 1.74 0.37
C ASP A 56 19.19 1.59 0.68
N ILE A 57 18.37 2.62 0.42
CA ILE A 57 16.93 2.63 0.68
C ILE A 57 16.15 2.78 -0.63
N LEU A 58 15.24 1.84 -0.89
CA LEU A 58 14.22 1.93 -1.93
C LEU A 58 12.89 2.33 -1.31
N ASN A 59 12.28 3.39 -1.81
CA ASN A 59 10.92 3.78 -1.47
C ASN A 59 10.00 3.37 -2.61
N ILE A 60 9.02 2.51 -2.32
CA ILE A 60 7.99 2.09 -3.25
C ILE A 60 6.68 2.74 -2.81
N GLU A 61 6.15 3.65 -3.61
CA GLU A 61 4.82 4.19 -3.42
C GLU A 61 3.80 3.19 -3.94
N VAL A 62 2.84 2.85 -3.09
CA VAL A 62 1.83 1.83 -3.34
C VAL A 62 0.44 2.37 -3.06
N SER A 63 -0.57 1.78 -3.70
CA SER A 63 -1.96 2.05 -3.41
C SER A 63 -2.78 0.79 -3.21
N LYS A 64 -3.83 0.93 -2.40
CA LYS A 64 -4.82 -0.10 -2.17
C LYS A 64 -6.20 0.52 -1.98
N MET A 65 -7.17 -0.04 -2.69
CA MET A 65 -8.58 0.21 -2.42
C MET A 65 -9.07 -0.80 -1.36
N PHE A 66 -9.62 -0.29 -0.27
CA PHE A 66 -10.33 -1.08 0.75
C PHE A 66 -11.81 -0.76 0.70
N SER A 67 -12.65 -1.73 1.00
CA SER A 67 -14.10 -1.55 1.07
C SER A 67 -14.61 -1.98 2.44
N TYR A 68 -15.57 -1.24 3.01
CA TYR A 68 -16.23 -1.60 4.26
C TYR A 68 -17.73 -1.31 4.18
N VAL A 69 -18.53 -2.05 4.96
CA VAL A 69 -19.98 -1.87 5.03
C VAL A 69 -20.33 -1.26 6.38
N ALA A 70 -20.99 -0.10 6.38
CA ALA A 70 -21.37 0.59 7.61
C ALA A 70 -22.64 1.43 7.43
N GLU A 71 -23.38 1.63 8.52
CA GLU A 71 -24.54 2.54 8.57
C GLU A 71 -24.13 4.02 8.47
N TYR A 72 -22.88 4.33 8.82
CA TYR A 72 -22.30 5.68 8.78
C TYR A 72 -20.87 5.63 8.25
N LYS A 73 -20.46 6.71 7.60
CA LYS A 73 -19.06 6.88 7.17
C LYS A 73 -18.13 6.89 8.37
N TYR A 74 -17.06 6.11 8.29
CA TYR A 74 -16.00 6.15 9.26
C TYR A 74 -15.24 7.47 9.16
N THR A 75 -14.85 7.99 10.32
CA THR A 75 -13.95 9.15 10.41
C THR A 75 -12.57 8.79 9.87
N PRO A 76 -11.75 9.76 9.42
CA PRO A 76 -10.38 9.50 8.99
C PRO A 76 -9.54 8.74 10.03
N LYS A 77 -9.76 9.01 11.33
CA LYS A 77 -9.11 8.29 12.43
C LYS A 77 -9.50 6.81 12.48
N GLN A 78 -10.79 6.49 12.30
CA GLN A 78 -11.28 5.12 12.26
C GLN A 78 -10.76 4.37 11.03
N ILE A 79 -10.66 5.06 9.90
CA ILE A 79 -10.14 4.49 8.66
C ILE A 79 -8.65 4.22 8.76
N HIS A 80 -7.88 5.17 9.28
CA HIS A 80 -6.46 4.96 9.56
C HIS A 80 -6.23 3.78 10.52
N ALA A 81 -7.06 3.66 11.57
CA ALA A 81 -6.99 2.53 12.50
C ALA A 81 -7.32 1.20 11.81
N LEU A 82 -8.34 1.16 10.95
CA LEU A 82 -8.71 -0.02 10.17
C LEU A 82 -7.59 -0.44 9.22
N ASN A 83 -7.02 0.49 8.47
CA ASN A 83 -5.89 0.23 7.58
C ASN A 83 -4.67 -0.26 8.36
N THR A 84 -4.34 0.40 9.47
CA THR A 84 -3.22 -0.03 10.33
C THR A 84 -3.46 -1.44 10.89
N HIS A 85 -4.71 -1.80 11.21
CA HIS A 85 -5.07 -3.12 11.71
C HIS A 85 -4.96 -4.20 10.63
N VAL A 86 -5.56 -3.96 9.46
CA VAL A 86 -5.52 -4.88 8.32
C VAL A 86 -4.09 -5.06 7.81
N LEU A 87 -3.31 -3.98 7.79
CA LEU A 87 -1.99 -3.92 7.20
C LEU A 87 -0.90 -4.01 8.26
N ASN A 88 -1.26 -4.54 9.44
CA ASN A 88 -0.49 -4.75 10.66
C ASN A 88 0.95 -4.23 10.56
N SER A 89 1.11 -2.92 10.72
CA SER A 89 2.31 -2.14 10.34
C SER A 89 3.64 -2.60 10.96
N LYS A 90 3.61 -3.59 11.86
CA LYS A 90 4.79 -4.20 12.50
C LYS A 90 5.10 -5.64 12.10
N ASN A 91 4.20 -6.32 11.37
CA ASN A 91 4.33 -7.74 10.99
C ASN A 91 4.00 -8.00 9.52
N MET A 92 4.09 -6.97 8.68
CA MET A 92 3.98 -7.19 7.24
C MET A 92 5.16 -8.07 6.82
N LEU A 93 4.88 -9.10 6.04
CA LEU A 93 5.84 -9.98 5.41
C LEU A 93 5.87 -9.65 3.93
N PHE A 94 7.06 -9.68 3.37
CA PHE A 94 7.30 -9.35 1.97
C PHE A 94 8.28 -10.39 1.42
N ASP A 95 7.96 -10.96 0.26
CA ASP A 95 8.87 -11.89 -0.42
C ASP A 95 9.86 -11.10 -1.27
N GLU A 96 11.14 -11.17 -0.89
CA GLU A 96 12.26 -10.50 -1.56
C GLU A 96 12.38 -10.91 -3.04
N ILE A 97 11.87 -12.07 -3.45
CA ILE A 97 11.89 -12.52 -4.85
C ILE A 97 11.11 -11.58 -5.79
N GLN A 98 10.18 -10.78 -5.25
CA GLN A 98 9.42 -9.80 -6.02
C GLN A 98 10.24 -8.54 -6.33
N LEU A 99 11.39 -8.36 -5.68
CA LEU A 99 12.30 -7.27 -5.96
C LEU A 99 13.21 -7.65 -7.11
N PRO A 100 13.43 -6.75 -8.08
CA PRO A 100 14.36 -7.00 -9.16
C PRO A 100 15.80 -6.64 -8.73
N PHE A 101 16.13 -6.81 -7.45
CA PHE A 101 17.42 -6.47 -6.86
C PHE A 101 18.10 -7.73 -6.34
N ASP A 102 19.42 -7.81 -6.51
CA ASP A 102 20.23 -8.95 -6.09
C ASP A 102 20.80 -8.72 -4.67
N GLU A 103 20.74 -7.47 -4.21
CA GLU A 103 21.10 -7.02 -2.87
C GLU A 103 20.13 -7.57 -1.82
N LYS A 104 20.66 -7.91 -0.64
CA LYS A 104 19.87 -8.55 0.41
C LYS A 104 19.05 -7.51 1.17
N VAL A 105 17.77 -7.79 1.40
CA VAL A 105 16.95 -6.93 2.27
C VAL A 105 17.36 -7.14 3.72
N THR A 106 17.63 -6.04 4.42
CA THR A 106 17.97 -6.05 5.86
C THR A 106 16.81 -5.64 6.74
N ALA A 107 15.93 -4.78 6.22
CA ALA A 107 14.73 -4.34 6.89
C ALA A 107 13.76 -3.76 5.87
N TYR A 108 12.48 -3.74 6.20
CA TYR A 108 11.48 -2.99 5.46
C TYR A 108 10.39 -2.50 6.40
N GLN A 109 9.74 -1.41 6.03
CA GLN A 109 8.64 -0.83 6.79
C GLN A 109 7.62 -0.19 5.84
N LEU A 110 6.35 -0.45 6.09
CA LEU A 110 5.25 0.16 5.34
C LEU A 110 4.58 1.26 6.16
N PHE A 111 4.51 2.44 5.55
CA PHE A 111 3.80 3.61 6.07
C PHE A 111 2.53 3.82 5.26
N TRP A 112 1.42 4.17 5.92
CA TRP A 112 0.12 4.34 5.26
C TRP A 112 -0.42 5.75 5.47
N ASP A 113 -0.75 6.41 4.36
CA ASP A 113 -1.41 7.71 4.32
C ASP A 113 -2.72 7.59 3.52
N THR A 114 -3.82 8.06 4.10
CA THR A 114 -5.16 7.97 3.46
C THR A 114 -5.64 9.36 3.08
N SER A 115 -5.76 9.64 1.78
CA SER A 115 -6.12 10.97 1.27
C SER A 115 -7.49 11.04 0.61
N MET A 116 -8.16 9.92 0.23
CA MET A 116 -9.40 9.99 -0.55
C MET A 116 -10.49 8.98 -0.14
N TYR A 117 -11.71 9.50 -0.08
CA TYR A 117 -12.95 8.76 0.14
C TYR A 117 -13.87 9.02 -1.04
N HIS A 118 -14.34 7.95 -1.71
CA HIS A 118 -15.38 8.05 -2.72
C HIS A 118 -16.55 7.14 -2.34
N GLU A 119 -17.76 7.71 -2.32
CA GLU A 119 -18.98 6.96 -2.08
C GLU A 119 -19.45 6.41 -3.43
N MET A 120 -19.09 5.16 -3.74
CA MET A 120 -19.74 4.45 -4.84
C MET A 120 -21.03 3.86 -4.29
N ASN A 121 -22.10 4.65 -4.33
CA ASN A 121 -23.44 4.16 -3.99
C ASN A 121 -23.98 3.15 -5.01
N ASP A 122 -23.40 3.10 -6.22
CA ASP A 122 -23.92 2.25 -7.27
C ASP A 122 -22.84 1.27 -7.74
N LEU A 123 -23.22 0.00 -7.78
CA LEU A 123 -22.53 -1.08 -8.50
C LEU A 123 -22.55 -0.87 -10.02
N ASP A 124 -22.97 0.30 -10.50
CA ASP A 124 -22.98 0.70 -11.90
C ASP A 124 -21.68 1.46 -12.23
N GLY A 125 -20.60 0.71 -12.29
CA GLY A 125 -19.74 0.65 -13.48
C GLY A 125 -19.22 1.91 -14.19
N GLU A 126 -19.19 3.11 -13.62
CA GLU A 126 -18.44 4.22 -14.23
C GLU A 126 -17.31 4.73 -13.33
N GLU A 127 -16.08 4.40 -13.74
CA GLU A 127 -14.85 5.04 -13.29
C GLU A 127 -14.94 6.55 -13.54
N PHE A 128 -14.93 7.36 -12.49
CA PHE A 128 -14.56 8.76 -12.59
C PHE A 128 -13.17 8.93 -11.98
N LEU A 129 -12.16 8.91 -12.87
CA LEU A 129 -10.87 9.53 -12.61
C LEU A 129 -11.06 11.05 -12.66
N TYR A 130 -10.70 11.75 -11.60
CA TYR A 130 -10.41 13.18 -11.69
C TYR A 130 -8.93 13.40 -11.36
N GLU A 131 -8.29 14.16 -12.26
CA GLU A 131 -6.96 14.75 -12.15
C GLU A 131 -6.80 15.65 -10.92
#